data_AF-A0A523FFF4-F1
#
_entry.id   AF-A0A523FFF4-F1
#
_cell.length_a   1.000
_cell.length_b   1.000
_cell.length_c   1.000
_cell.angle_alpha   90.00
_cell.angle_beta   90.00
_cell.angle_gamma   90.00
#
_symmetry.space_group_name_H-M   'P 1'
#
loop_
_entity.id
_entity.type
_entity.pdbx_description
1 polymer ?
#
loop_
_entity_poly.entity_id
_entity_poly.type
_entity_poly.pdbx_seq_one_letter_code
_entity_poly.pdbx_strand_id
1 'polypeptide(L)'
;MIRRLYDWMLGLAEHPAALWWLAIIAFVESSFFPIPPDIMLIPMVLAVRQKAWLIAGVCTVASVFGGLAGYGLGLFFFDAFGQALIDFYGYAEQFDRFQEVFDEMGFMAVIVFGVTVLPFKVITITAGFMELNVLQFTLASIVARAARFFLVAALLWKFGEPIKLFIEKYMEWLALAAVIVLVGGFVAIKYLL
;
A
#
# COMPACT_ATOMS: atom_id res chain seq x y z
N MET A 1 14.29 15.32 10.89
CA MET A 1 14.36 14.63 9.57
C MET A 1 12.99 14.50 8.92
N ILE A 2 11.96 13.99 9.61
CA ILE A 2 10.60 13.76 9.03
C ILE A 2 9.97 15.04 8.47
N ARG A 3 10.03 16.18 9.19
CA ARG A 3 9.53 17.47 8.69
C ARG A 3 10.18 17.90 7.37
N ARG A 4 11.51 17.75 7.23
CA ARG A 4 12.20 18.08 5.97
C ARG A 4 11.74 17.21 4.80
N LEU A 5 11.46 15.93 5.05
CA LEU A 5 10.94 15.02 4.02
C LEU A 5 9.50 15.40 3.61
N TYR A 6 8.68 15.77 4.59
CA TYR A 6 7.33 16.28 4.39
C TYR A 6 7.33 17.60 3.58
N ASP A 7 8.12 18.58 3.99
CA ASP A 7 8.27 19.87 3.31
C ASP A 7 8.80 19.70 1.88
N TRP A 8 9.72 18.74 1.67
CA TRP A 8 10.21 18.39 0.34
C TRP A 8 9.12 17.80 -0.54
N MET A 9 8.31 16.86 -0.03
CA MET A 9 7.17 16.32 -0.78
C MET A 9 6.10 17.37 -1.08
N LEU A 10 5.85 18.30 -0.16
CA LEU A 10 4.98 19.45 -0.42
C LEU A 10 5.54 20.32 -1.55
N GLY A 11 6.85 20.61 -1.55
CA GLY A 11 7.49 21.33 -2.66
C GLY A 11 7.39 20.60 -4.00
N LEU A 12 7.44 19.26 -4.00
CA LEU A 12 7.21 18.46 -5.21
C LEU A 12 5.78 18.55 -5.73
N ALA A 13 4.79 18.74 -4.85
CA ALA A 13 3.39 18.89 -5.24
C ALA A 13 3.12 20.18 -6.03
N GLU A 14 3.95 21.21 -5.82
CA GLU A 14 3.88 22.49 -6.53
C GLU A 14 4.75 22.52 -7.80
N HIS A 15 5.59 21.51 -8.01
CA HIS A 15 6.50 21.45 -9.15
C HIS A 15 5.72 21.27 -10.48
N PRO A 16 6.17 21.84 -11.61
CA PRO A 16 5.53 21.64 -12.92
C PRO A 16 5.43 20.16 -13.34
N ALA A 17 6.27 19.30 -12.77
CA ALA A 17 6.26 17.84 -12.95
C ALA A 17 5.62 17.07 -11.78
N ALA A 18 4.75 17.70 -10.97
CA ALA A 18 4.16 17.10 -9.77
C ALA A 18 3.45 15.75 -10.03
N LEU A 19 2.79 15.59 -11.19
CA LEU A 19 2.17 14.31 -11.57
C LEU A 19 3.17 13.16 -11.73
N TRP A 20 4.37 13.45 -12.25
CA TRP A 20 5.43 12.45 -12.38
C TRP A 20 6.01 12.07 -11.03
N TRP A 21 6.25 13.07 -10.16
CA TRP A 21 6.69 12.82 -8.79
C TRP A 21 5.68 12.02 -7.99
N LEU A 22 4.38 12.33 -8.12
CA LEU A 22 3.30 11.55 -7.52
C LEU A 22 3.34 10.09 -8.00
N ALA A 23 3.51 9.87 -9.31
CA ALA A 23 3.62 8.52 -9.86
C ALA A 23 4.82 7.75 -9.27
N ILE A 24 6.00 8.38 -9.21
CA ILE A 24 7.21 7.76 -8.64
C ILE A 24 6.98 7.42 -7.17
N ILE A 25 6.45 8.35 -6.37
CA ILE A 25 6.20 8.10 -4.95
C ILE A 25 5.16 7.00 -4.75
N ALA A 26 4.06 7.01 -5.51
CA ALA A 26 3.04 5.97 -5.43
C ALA A 26 3.60 4.58 -5.80
N PHE A 27 4.44 4.50 -6.82
CA PHE A 27 5.13 3.27 -7.20
C PHE A 27 6.06 2.78 -6.08
N VAL A 28 6.91 3.66 -5.55
CA VAL A 28 7.88 3.33 -4.50
C VAL A 28 7.19 2.92 -3.19
N GLU A 29 6.08 3.58 -2.83
CA GLU A 29 5.25 3.26 -1.67
C GLU A 29 4.77 1.82 -1.73
N SER A 30 4.20 1.46 -2.87
CA SER A 30 3.56 0.18 -3.09
C SER A 30 4.57 -0.95 -3.31
N SER A 31 5.80 -0.62 -3.71
CA SER A 31 6.87 -1.61 -3.94
C SER A 31 7.61 -2.00 -2.66
N PHE A 32 8.28 -1.04 -2.00
CA PHE A 32 9.21 -1.37 -0.91
C PHE A 32 9.37 -0.28 0.17
N PHE A 33 9.24 1.01 -0.13
CA PHE A 33 9.59 2.07 0.84
C PHE A 33 8.37 2.80 1.42
N PRO A 34 8.28 3.11 2.73
CA PRO A 34 7.03 3.60 3.34
C PRO A 34 6.87 5.14 3.22
N ILE A 35 6.68 5.67 2.02
CA ILE A 35 6.33 7.09 1.80
C ILE A 35 4.88 7.20 1.32
N PRO A 36 3.96 7.81 2.09
CA PRO A 36 2.56 7.93 1.67
C PRO A 36 2.41 8.87 0.46
N PRO A 37 1.83 8.41 -0.68
CA PRO A 37 1.54 9.29 -1.82
C PRO A 37 0.48 10.35 -1.48
N ASP A 38 -0.31 10.10 -0.43
CA ASP A 38 -1.33 11.01 0.09
C ASP A 38 -0.76 12.41 0.42
N ILE A 39 0.52 12.50 0.84
CA ILE A 39 1.19 13.77 1.15
C ILE A 39 1.27 14.69 -0.08
N MET A 40 1.40 14.12 -1.28
CA MET A 40 1.36 14.87 -2.53
C MET A 40 -0.06 14.96 -3.11
N LEU A 41 -0.83 13.86 -3.05
CA LEU A 41 -2.16 13.80 -3.63
C LEU A 41 -3.09 14.88 -3.04
N ILE A 42 -3.09 15.04 -1.72
CA ILE A 42 -3.97 15.99 -1.02
C ILE A 42 -3.76 17.44 -1.50
N PRO A 43 -2.55 18.04 -1.40
CA PRO A 43 -2.33 19.41 -1.85
C PRO A 43 -2.53 19.58 -3.36
N MET A 44 -2.17 18.60 -4.19
CA MET A 44 -2.39 18.67 -5.65
C MET A 44 -3.88 18.74 -6.00
N VAL A 45 -4.72 17.92 -5.34
CA VAL A 45 -6.18 17.92 -5.56
C VAL A 45 -6.79 19.24 -5.09
N LEU A 46 -6.34 19.78 -3.95
CA LEU A 46 -6.83 21.06 -3.43
C LEU A 46 -6.42 22.24 -4.33
N ALA A 47 -5.20 22.23 -4.86
CA ALA A 47 -4.70 23.26 -5.75
C ALA A 47 -5.47 23.29 -7.08
N VAL A 48 -5.76 22.13 -7.67
CA VAL A 48 -6.46 22.03 -8.96
C VAL A 48 -7.56 20.96 -8.92
N ARG A 49 -8.68 21.30 -8.26
CA ARG A 49 -9.83 20.39 -8.09
C ARG A 49 -10.35 19.78 -9.40
N GLN A 50 -10.30 20.51 -10.50
CA GLN A 50 -10.73 20.01 -11.82
C GLN A 50 -9.93 18.77 -12.29
N LYS A 51 -8.69 18.60 -11.80
CA LYS A 51 -7.82 17.48 -12.14
C LYS A 51 -7.83 16.34 -11.10
N ALA A 52 -8.73 16.38 -10.11
CA ALA A 52 -8.76 15.41 -9.02
C ALA A 52 -8.76 13.95 -9.48
N TRP A 53 -9.57 13.64 -10.50
CA TRP A 53 -9.69 12.29 -11.06
C TRP A 53 -8.45 11.84 -11.84
N LEU A 54 -7.78 12.77 -12.52
CA LEU A 54 -6.51 12.49 -13.20
C LEU A 54 -5.42 12.19 -12.18
N ILE A 55 -5.33 13.00 -11.12
CA ILE A 55 -4.35 12.83 -10.04
C ILE A 55 -4.55 11.46 -9.36
N ALA A 56 -5.79 11.11 -9.02
CA ALA A 56 -6.13 9.80 -8.46
C ALA A 56 -5.80 8.66 -9.41
N GLY A 57 -6.16 8.79 -10.70
CA GLY A 57 -5.88 7.78 -11.72
C GLY A 57 -4.39 7.51 -11.91
N VAL A 58 -3.56 8.57 -11.98
CA VAL A 58 -2.09 8.43 -12.06
C VAL A 58 -1.55 7.72 -10.83
N CYS A 59 -2.03 8.08 -9.64
CA CYS A 59 -1.63 7.44 -8.38
C CYS A 59 -2.02 5.95 -8.38
N THR A 60 -3.24 5.60 -8.78
CA THR A 60 -3.70 4.21 -8.90
C THR A 60 -2.85 3.41 -9.85
N VAL A 61 -2.62 3.90 -11.07
CA VAL A 61 -1.84 3.17 -12.09
C VAL A 61 -0.41 2.94 -11.61
N ALA A 62 0.26 3.99 -11.13
CA ALA A 62 1.63 3.88 -10.66
C ALA A 62 1.75 2.97 -9.43
N SER A 63 0.78 3.02 -8.52
CA SER A 63 0.72 2.17 -7.35
C SER A 63 0.44 0.69 -7.69
N VAL A 64 -0.37 0.40 -8.70
CA VAL A 64 -0.57 -0.98 -9.18
C VAL A 64 0.72 -1.55 -9.76
N PHE A 65 1.44 -0.77 -10.58
CA PHE A 65 2.77 -1.17 -11.07
C PHE A 65 3.77 -1.35 -9.93
N GLY A 66 3.73 -0.50 -8.91
CA GLY A 66 4.52 -0.66 -7.70
C GLY A 66 4.16 -1.93 -6.93
N GLY A 67 2.87 -2.25 -6.84
CA GLY A 67 2.38 -3.48 -6.23
C GLY A 67 2.84 -4.72 -6.98
N LEU A 68 2.91 -4.69 -8.31
CA LEU A 68 3.48 -5.77 -9.13
C LEU A 68 4.99 -5.93 -8.86
N ALA A 69 5.72 -4.84 -8.68
CA ALA A 69 7.13 -4.92 -8.26
C ALA A 69 7.26 -5.53 -6.85
N GLY A 70 6.40 -5.15 -5.91
CA GLY A 70 6.32 -5.74 -4.57
C GLY A 70 5.96 -7.23 -4.59
N TYR A 71 5.03 -7.63 -5.45
CA TYR A 71 4.67 -9.03 -5.71
C TYR A 71 5.89 -9.81 -6.25
N GLY A 72 6.61 -9.24 -7.21
CA GLY A 72 7.85 -9.84 -7.72
C GLY A 72 8.93 -10.00 -6.65
N LEU A 73 9.06 -9.04 -5.72
CA LEU A 73 9.93 -9.19 -4.56
C LEU A 73 9.49 -10.38 -3.69
N GLY A 74 8.19 -10.53 -3.42
CA GLY A 74 7.63 -11.65 -2.66
C GLY A 74 7.99 -13.01 -3.26
N LEU A 75 7.79 -13.17 -4.57
CA LEU A 75 8.19 -14.36 -5.31
C LEU A 75 9.69 -14.66 -5.16
N PHE A 76 10.52 -13.65 -5.42
CA PHE A 76 11.97 -13.82 -5.34
C PHE A 76 12.45 -14.19 -3.92
N PHE A 77 11.85 -13.61 -2.89
CA PHE A 77 12.16 -13.95 -1.50
C PHE A 77 11.71 -15.36 -1.12
N PHE A 78 10.58 -15.82 -1.64
CA PHE A 78 10.10 -17.19 -1.42
C PHE A 78 11.09 -18.21 -2.01
N ASP A 79 11.48 -18.02 -3.27
CA ASP A 79 12.45 -18.88 -3.96
C ASP A 79 13.83 -18.87 -3.28
N ALA A 80 14.29 -17.69 -2.83
CA ALA A 80 15.63 -17.54 -2.28
C ALA A 80 15.76 -18.00 -0.82
N PHE A 81 14.72 -17.78 0.00
CA PHE A 81 14.80 -18.00 1.45
C PHE A 81 13.52 -18.59 2.06
N GLY A 82 12.36 -18.47 1.41
CA GLY A 82 11.07 -18.88 1.96
C GLY A 82 11.03 -20.36 2.28
N GLN A 83 11.35 -21.23 1.31
CA GLN A 83 11.37 -22.69 1.51
C GLN A 83 12.33 -23.09 2.64
N ALA A 84 13.56 -22.58 2.63
CA ALA A 84 14.54 -22.87 3.68
C ALA A 84 14.08 -22.43 5.07
N LEU A 85 13.35 -21.31 5.18
CA LEU A 85 12.80 -20.83 6.44
C LEU A 85 11.65 -21.70 6.94
N ILE A 86 10.72 -22.06 6.04
CA ILE A 86 9.58 -22.93 6.35
C ILE A 86 10.07 -24.30 6.82
N ASP A 87 11.06 -24.87 6.13
CA ASP A 87 11.68 -26.15 6.50
C ASP A 87 12.43 -26.06 7.82
N PHE A 88 13.17 -24.96 8.05
CA PHE A 88 13.92 -24.74 9.29
C PHE A 88 13.01 -24.71 10.52
N TYR A 89 11.84 -24.09 10.42
CA TYR A 89 10.84 -24.04 11.49
C TYR A 89 9.91 -25.25 11.52
N GLY A 90 9.98 -26.16 10.53
CA GLY A 90 9.11 -27.33 10.42
C GLY A 90 7.65 -26.98 10.14
N TYR A 91 7.39 -25.88 9.43
CA TYR A 91 6.03 -25.36 9.17
C TYR A 91 5.47 -25.72 7.78
N ALA A 92 6.06 -26.68 7.07
CA ALA A 92 5.64 -27.03 5.71
C ALA A 92 4.14 -27.34 5.61
N GLU A 93 3.60 -28.17 6.50
CA GLU A 93 2.17 -28.54 6.47
C GLU A 93 1.23 -27.37 6.80
N GLN A 94 1.65 -26.48 7.71
CA GLN A 94 0.88 -25.27 8.04
C GLN A 94 0.93 -24.26 6.90
N PHE A 95 2.07 -24.19 6.20
CA PHE A 95 2.24 -23.33 5.03
C PHE A 95 1.34 -23.80 3.89
N ASP A 96 1.33 -25.10 3.56
CA ASP A 96 0.48 -25.66 2.50
C ASP A 96 -1.01 -25.36 2.77
N ARG A 97 -1.47 -25.59 4.01
CA ARG A 97 -2.86 -25.25 4.40
C ARG A 97 -3.15 -23.76 4.30
N PHE A 98 -2.19 -22.92 4.68
CA PHE A 98 -2.35 -21.47 4.58
C PHE A 98 -2.40 -21.03 3.11
N GLN A 99 -1.58 -21.63 2.25
CA GLN A 99 -1.55 -21.37 0.82
C GLN A 99 -2.87 -21.76 0.15
N GLU A 100 -3.45 -22.93 0.47
CA GLU A 100 -4.78 -23.34 -0.03
C GLU A 100 -5.86 -22.31 0.33
N VAL A 101 -5.89 -21.86 1.59
CA VAL A 101 -6.84 -20.82 2.04
C VAL A 101 -6.58 -19.49 1.35
N PHE A 102 -5.30 -19.15 1.12
CA PHE A 102 -4.91 -17.93 0.44
C PHE A 102 -5.23 -17.96 -1.06
N ASP A 103 -5.23 -19.12 -1.71
CA ASP A 103 -5.65 -19.27 -3.10
C ASP A 103 -7.16 -19.05 -3.25
N GLU A 104 -7.96 -19.50 -2.29
CA GLU A 104 -9.42 -19.29 -2.31
C GLU A 104 -9.80 -17.83 -1.98
N MET A 105 -9.14 -17.23 -0.98
CA MET A 105 -9.51 -15.91 -0.47
C MET A 105 -8.59 -14.77 -0.93
N GLY A 106 -7.52 -15.06 -1.66
CA GLY A 106 -6.43 -14.12 -1.94
C GLY A 106 -6.89 -12.86 -2.65
N PHE A 107 -7.82 -12.98 -3.60
CA PHE A 107 -8.45 -11.84 -4.24
C PHE A 107 -9.12 -10.89 -3.24
N MET A 108 -9.94 -11.43 -2.33
CA MET A 108 -10.63 -10.64 -1.31
C MET A 108 -9.67 -10.13 -0.24
N ALA A 109 -8.66 -10.91 0.13
CA ALA A 109 -7.62 -10.49 1.06
C ALA A 109 -6.88 -9.26 0.51
N VAL A 110 -6.47 -9.27 -0.77
CA VAL A 110 -5.82 -8.13 -1.41
C VAL A 110 -6.71 -6.89 -1.43
N ILE A 111 -8.02 -7.04 -1.68
CA ILE A 111 -8.96 -5.91 -1.62
C ILE A 111 -9.09 -5.37 -0.20
N VAL A 112 -9.41 -6.22 0.77
CA VAL A 112 -9.66 -5.80 2.15
C VAL A 112 -8.40 -5.16 2.72
N PHE A 113 -7.26 -5.85 2.67
CA PHE A 113 -6.01 -5.32 3.20
C PHE A 113 -5.50 -4.14 2.38
N GLY A 114 -5.69 -4.14 1.06
CA GLY A 114 -5.25 -3.05 0.18
C GLY A 114 -6.05 -1.76 0.30
N VAL A 115 -7.33 -1.83 0.70
CA VAL A 115 -8.19 -0.66 0.99
C VAL A 115 -7.98 -0.19 2.42
N THR A 116 -7.73 -1.11 3.35
CA THR A 116 -7.45 -0.75 4.74
C THR A 116 -6.18 0.09 4.87
N VAL A 117 -5.97 0.66 6.05
CA VAL A 117 -4.83 1.55 6.31
C VAL A 117 -3.54 0.78 6.63
N LEU A 118 -3.55 -0.53 6.38
CA LEU A 118 -2.33 -1.32 6.41
C LEU A 118 -1.43 -0.92 5.22
N PRO A 119 -0.10 -0.93 5.41
CA PRO A 119 0.83 -0.62 4.33
C PRO A 119 0.67 -1.60 3.18
N PHE A 120 0.46 -1.09 1.96
CA PHE A 120 0.14 -1.97 0.82
C PHE A 120 1.23 -3.00 0.54
N LYS A 121 2.48 -2.57 0.69
CA LYS A 121 3.67 -3.39 0.48
C LYS A 121 3.58 -4.74 1.23
N VAL A 122 2.93 -4.76 2.41
CA VAL A 122 2.79 -5.99 3.20
C VAL A 122 1.97 -6.99 2.42
N ILE A 123 0.77 -6.59 1.97
CA ILE A 123 -0.10 -7.49 1.22
C ILE A 123 0.45 -7.81 -0.17
N THR A 124 1.16 -6.89 -0.83
CA THR A 124 1.75 -7.17 -2.15
C THR A 124 2.90 -8.17 -2.06
N ILE A 125 3.79 -8.02 -1.07
CA ILE A 125 4.89 -8.97 -0.83
C ILE A 125 4.32 -10.32 -0.39
N THR A 126 3.34 -10.34 0.51
CA THR A 126 2.66 -11.59 0.90
C THR A 126 1.98 -12.26 -0.28
N ALA A 127 1.28 -11.53 -1.14
CA ALA A 127 0.65 -12.11 -2.33
C ALA A 127 1.67 -12.74 -3.28
N GLY A 128 2.85 -12.12 -3.42
CA GLY A 128 3.97 -12.71 -4.16
C GLY A 128 4.55 -13.95 -3.48
N PHE A 129 4.75 -13.88 -2.16
CA PHE A 129 5.28 -15.00 -1.37
C PHE A 129 4.36 -16.23 -1.38
N MET A 130 3.05 -16.01 -1.46
CA MET A 130 2.03 -17.07 -1.54
C MET A 130 1.69 -17.47 -2.99
N GLU A 131 2.41 -16.94 -3.98
CA GLU A 131 2.22 -17.23 -5.42
C GLU A 131 0.79 -16.97 -5.96
N LEU A 132 0.07 -16.01 -5.39
CA LEU A 132 -1.30 -15.71 -5.81
C LEU A 132 -1.36 -15.34 -7.28
N ASN A 133 -2.29 -15.94 -8.02
CA ASN A 133 -2.46 -15.68 -9.45
C ASN A 133 -2.33 -14.18 -9.82
N VAL A 134 -1.35 -13.85 -10.66
CA VAL A 134 -0.99 -12.46 -11.00
C VAL A 134 -2.17 -11.66 -11.53
N LEU A 135 -3.08 -12.28 -12.29
CA LEU A 135 -4.27 -11.60 -12.79
C LEU A 135 -5.23 -11.25 -11.64
N GLN A 136 -5.48 -12.20 -10.73
CA GLN A 136 -6.30 -11.93 -9.55
C GLN A 136 -5.69 -10.84 -8.67
N PHE A 137 -4.38 -10.93 -8.40
CA PHE A 137 -3.65 -9.89 -7.66
C PHE A 137 -3.76 -8.52 -8.32
N THR A 138 -3.57 -8.44 -9.64
CA THR A 138 -3.62 -7.19 -10.40
C THR A 138 -5.01 -6.57 -10.34
N LEU A 139 -6.06 -7.36 -10.59
CA LEU A 139 -7.44 -6.89 -10.54
C LEU A 139 -7.84 -6.44 -9.14
N ALA A 140 -7.51 -7.22 -8.11
CA ALA A 140 -7.74 -6.86 -6.73
C ALA A 140 -6.99 -5.58 -6.34
N SER A 141 -5.74 -5.44 -6.77
CA SER A 141 -4.91 -4.24 -6.56
C SER A 141 -5.50 -3.01 -7.22
N ILE A 142 -6.00 -3.12 -8.45
CA ILE A 142 -6.68 -2.02 -9.15
C ILE A 142 -7.91 -1.58 -8.33
N VAL A 143 -8.76 -2.52 -7.92
CA VAL A 143 -9.95 -2.21 -7.13
C VAL A 143 -9.57 -1.54 -5.81
N ALA A 144 -8.61 -2.10 -5.08
CA ALA A 144 -8.18 -1.58 -3.80
C ALA A 144 -7.61 -0.16 -3.90
N ARG A 145 -6.73 0.05 -4.90
CA ARG A 145 -6.04 1.33 -5.09
C ARG A 145 -6.92 2.39 -5.71
N ALA A 146 -7.82 2.02 -6.61
CA ALA A 146 -8.84 2.91 -7.10
C ALA A 146 -9.75 3.35 -5.94
N ALA A 147 -10.28 2.40 -5.16
CA ALA A 147 -11.15 2.72 -4.03
C ALA A 147 -10.49 3.71 -3.06
N ARG A 148 -9.24 3.46 -2.66
CA ARG A 148 -8.51 4.36 -1.75
C ARG A 148 -8.30 5.76 -2.34
N PHE A 149 -7.62 5.86 -3.48
CA PHE A 149 -7.20 7.17 -4.01
C PHE A 149 -8.37 7.98 -4.57
N PHE A 150 -9.35 7.33 -5.21
CA PHE A 150 -10.54 8.03 -5.70
C PHE A 150 -11.46 8.45 -4.55
N LEU A 151 -11.55 7.70 -3.45
CA LEU A 151 -12.31 8.14 -2.27
C LEU A 151 -11.70 9.41 -1.69
N VAL A 152 -10.39 9.44 -1.47
CA VAL A 152 -9.68 10.63 -0.96
C VAL A 152 -9.85 11.81 -1.92
N ALA A 153 -9.64 11.60 -3.22
CA ALA A 153 -9.80 12.65 -4.22
C ALA A 153 -11.25 13.16 -4.31
N ALA A 154 -12.25 12.28 -4.22
CA ALA A 154 -13.67 12.65 -4.25
C ALA A 154 -14.06 13.49 -3.02
N LEU A 155 -13.57 13.11 -1.83
CA LEU A 155 -13.81 13.85 -0.60
C LEU A 155 -13.20 15.26 -0.69
N LEU A 156 -11.95 15.38 -1.14
CA LEU A 156 -11.28 16.66 -1.32
C LEU A 156 -11.92 17.51 -2.44
N TRP A 157 -12.38 16.88 -3.51
CA TRP A 157 -13.08 17.55 -4.60
C TRP A 157 -14.42 18.15 -4.13
N LYS A 158 -15.17 17.42 -3.31
CA LYS A 158 -16.50 17.84 -2.82
C LYS A 158 -16.44 18.81 -1.64
N PHE A 159 -15.60 18.52 -0.65
CA PHE A 159 -15.59 19.24 0.63
C PHE A 159 -14.42 20.22 0.77
N GLY A 160 -13.36 20.05 -0.01
CA GLY A 160 -12.24 20.98 -0.03
C GLY A 160 -11.36 20.95 1.21
N GLU A 161 -10.84 22.11 1.61
CA GLU A 161 -9.84 22.20 2.69
C GLU A 161 -10.31 21.72 4.08
N PRO A 162 -11.59 21.88 4.49
CA PRO A 162 -12.07 21.34 5.77
C PRO A 162 -11.85 19.84 5.96
N ILE A 163 -11.94 19.03 4.89
CA ILE A 163 -11.74 17.56 5.00
C ILE A 163 -10.26 17.18 5.08
N LYS A 164 -9.34 18.09 4.70
CA LYS A 164 -7.89 17.85 4.80
C LYS A 164 -7.48 17.57 6.24
N LEU A 165 -7.90 18.43 7.17
CA LEU A 165 -7.56 18.31 8.60
C LEU A 165 -8.14 17.02 9.20
N PHE A 166 -9.30 16.58 8.71
CA PHE A 166 -9.86 15.28 9.08
C PHE A 166 -8.94 14.17 8.57
N ILE A 167 -8.64 14.13 7.27
CA ILE A 167 -7.80 13.08 6.66
C ILE A 167 -6.43 12.99 7.34
N GLU A 168 -5.75 14.12 7.53
CA GLU A 168 -4.43 14.18 8.18
C GLU A 168 -4.49 13.66 9.63
N LYS A 169 -5.47 14.11 10.42
CA LYS A 169 -5.63 13.70 11.82
C LYS A 169 -5.85 12.18 11.97
N TYR A 170 -6.66 11.57 11.11
CA TYR A 170 -6.91 10.12 11.21
C TYR A 170 -5.79 9.28 10.60
N MET A 171 -5.11 9.77 9.55
CA MET A 171 -3.97 9.06 8.95
C MET A 171 -2.82 8.86 9.95
N GLU A 172 -2.52 9.83 10.79
CA GLU A 172 -1.46 9.72 11.81
C GLU A 172 -1.75 8.59 12.82
N TRP A 173 -2.97 8.55 13.36
CA TRP A 173 -3.40 7.50 14.29
C TRP A 173 -3.43 6.12 13.65
N LEU A 174 -3.84 6.03 12.39
CA LEU A 174 -3.89 4.77 11.66
C LEU A 174 -2.50 4.25 11.31
N ALA A 175 -1.55 5.13 10.95
CA ALA A 175 -0.15 4.75 10.75
C ALA A 175 0.48 4.22 12.05
N LEU A 176 0.21 4.89 13.18
CA LEU A 176 0.65 4.44 14.50
C LEU A 176 0.05 3.07 14.86
N ALA A 177 -1.26 2.89 14.64
CA ALA A 177 -1.95 1.64 14.90
C ALA A 177 -1.39 0.49 14.05
N ALA A 178 -1.10 0.72 12.77
CA ALA A 178 -0.48 -0.28 11.90
C ALA A 178 0.90 -0.72 12.42
N VAL A 179 1.74 0.23 12.88
CA VAL A 179 3.03 -0.09 13.51
C VAL A 179 2.84 -0.89 14.79
N ILE A 180 1.89 -0.51 15.64
CA ILE A 180 1.59 -1.22 16.89
C ILE A 180 1.13 -2.65 16.61
N VAL A 181 0.26 -2.86 15.62
CA VAL A 181 -0.21 -4.22 15.24
C VAL A 181 0.94 -5.04 14.68
N LEU A 182 1.80 -4.45 13.84
CA LEU A 182 2.91 -5.17 13.20
C LEU A 182 3.96 -5.57 14.25
N VAL A 183 4.37 -4.64 15.11
CA VAL A 183 5.30 -4.91 16.22
C VAL A 183 4.66 -5.84 17.25
N GLY A 184 3.41 -5.60 17.61
CA GLY A 184 2.65 -6.40 18.57
C GLY A 184 2.43 -7.84 18.10
N GLY A 185 2.15 -8.05 16.81
CA GLY A 185 2.04 -9.37 16.20
C GLY A 185 3.36 -10.14 16.27
N PHE A 186 4.48 -9.51 15.92
CA PHE A 186 5.81 -10.12 16.05
C PHE A 186 6.15 -10.49 17.50
N VAL A 187 5.84 -9.60 18.45
CA VAL A 187 6.06 -9.87 19.88
C VAL A 187 5.16 -11.00 20.37
N ALA A 188 3.87 -11.01 20.03
CA ALA A 188 2.94 -12.05 20.43
C ALA A 188 3.37 -13.43 19.91
N ILE A 189 3.75 -13.51 18.63
CA ILE A 189 4.28 -14.74 18.02
C ILE A 189 5.51 -15.25 18.78
N LYS A 190 6.44 -14.37 19.16
CA LYS A 190 7.65 -14.72 19.94
C LYS A 190 7.36 -15.25 21.36
N TYR A 191 6.25 -14.87 21.97
CA TYR A 191 5.89 -15.30 23.33
C TYR A 191 4.88 -16.45 23.36
N LEU A 192 4.17 -16.71 22.25
CA LEU A 192 3.20 -17.80 22.10
C LEU A 192 3.79 -19.06 21.44
N LEU A 193 4.89 -18.92 20.68
CA LEU A 193 5.74 -20.01 20.16
C LEU A 193 7.05 -20.08 20.95
#